data_AF-A0A964AUY5-F1
#
_entry.id   AF-A0A964AUY5-F1
#
_cell.length_a   1.000
_cell.length_b   1.000
_cell.length_c   1.000
_cell.angle_alpha   90.00
_cell.angle_beta   90.00
_cell.angle_gamma   90.00
#
_symmetry.space_group_name_H-M   'P 1'
#
loop_
_entity.id
_entity.type
_entity.pdbx_description
1 polymer ?
#
loop_
_entity_poly.entity_id
_entity_poly.type
_entity_poly.pdbx_seq_one_letter_code
_entity_poly.pdbx_strand_id
1 'polypeptide(L)'
;MKGVHAATHFALSSDELDVLYDTADLTGQPALRVGDHLFRGAEIRAVEGELGTQLTVTLESIPDLRVRTFTLFVPLVQVEQGGTAEINVLGVITTTHSTLAGPPLGQEKTYEPLDLAGTAQVTHS
;
A
#
# COMPACT_ATOMS: atom_id res chain seq x y z
N MET A 1 33.03 -3.52 -4.05
CA MET A 1 31.93 -3.72 -3.08
C MET A 1 30.65 -3.47 -3.84
N LYS A 2 29.68 -4.40 -3.82
CA LYS A 2 28.36 -4.10 -4.40
C LYS A 2 27.70 -3.00 -3.57
N GLY A 3 27.06 -2.03 -4.22
CA GLY A 3 26.31 -0.98 -3.54
C GLY A 3 25.10 -1.57 -2.82
N VAL A 4 24.76 -1.05 -1.64
CA VAL A 4 23.50 -1.33 -0.94
C VAL A 4 22.57 -0.16 -1.20
N HIS A 5 21.34 -0.46 -1.59
CA HIS A 5 20.33 0.53 -1.97
C HIS A 5 18.99 0.21 -1.30
N ALA A 6 18.19 1.25 -1.03
CA ALA A 6 16.81 1.07 -0.63
C ALA A 6 16.00 0.49 -1.80
N ALA A 7 15.14 -0.49 -1.51
CA ALA A 7 14.22 -1.03 -2.49
C ALA A 7 13.23 0.06 -2.95
N THR A 8 12.95 0.07 -4.25
CA THR A 8 12.04 1.03 -4.90
C THR A 8 10.85 0.35 -5.55
N HIS A 9 10.90 -0.97 -5.70
CA HIS A 9 9.88 -1.79 -6.33
C HIS A 9 9.47 -2.92 -5.41
N PHE A 10 8.17 -3.07 -5.19
CA PHE A 10 7.59 -4.05 -4.29
C PHE A 10 6.47 -4.80 -5.02
N ALA A 11 6.66 -6.10 -5.22
CA ALA A 11 5.68 -6.99 -5.82
C ALA A 11 5.18 -7.95 -4.74
N LEU A 12 3.91 -7.82 -4.37
CA LEU A 12 3.31 -8.43 -3.20
C LEU A 12 1.98 -9.09 -3.57
N SER A 13 1.62 -10.17 -2.90
CA SER A 13 0.34 -10.84 -3.10
C SER A 13 -0.16 -11.51 -1.83
N SER A 14 -1.48 -11.63 -1.71
CA SER A 14 -2.16 -12.59 -0.85
C SER A 14 -2.99 -13.55 -1.71
N ASP A 15 -3.73 -14.46 -1.10
CA ASP A 15 -4.69 -15.32 -1.80
C ASP A 15 -5.83 -14.52 -2.47
N GLU A 16 -6.05 -13.27 -2.07
CA GLU A 16 -7.18 -12.44 -2.49
C GLU A 16 -6.77 -11.24 -3.36
N LEU A 17 -5.51 -10.79 -3.27
CA LEU A 17 -5.12 -9.48 -3.77
C LEU A 17 -3.66 -9.41 -4.22
N ASP A 18 -3.44 -8.97 -5.46
CA ASP A 18 -2.13 -8.56 -5.96
C ASP A 18 -1.89 -7.07 -5.69
N VAL A 19 -0.67 -6.74 -5.24
CA VAL A 19 -0.23 -5.38 -4.97
C VAL A 19 1.13 -5.13 -5.63
N LEU A 20 1.23 -4.05 -6.40
CA LEU A 20 2.49 -3.58 -6.98
C LEU A 20 2.73 -2.14 -6.55
N TYR A 21 3.88 -1.87 -5.94
CA TYR A 21 4.24 -0.52 -5.54
C TYR A 21 5.60 -0.13 -6.08
N ASP A 22 5.65 1.01 -6.75
CA ASP A 22 6.87 1.71 -7.15
C ASP A 22 6.95 3.04 -6.41
N THR A 23 8.08 3.29 -5.73
CA THR A 23 8.31 4.56 -5.00
C THR A 23 8.39 5.76 -5.95
N ALA A 24 8.77 5.51 -7.20
CA ALA A 24 8.73 6.46 -8.31
C ALA A 24 8.55 5.71 -9.64
N ASP A 25 7.60 6.16 -10.45
CA ASP A 25 7.39 5.72 -11.83
C ASP A 25 8.27 6.51 -12.81
N LEU A 26 8.05 6.32 -14.13
CA LEU A 26 8.78 7.03 -15.18
C LEU A 26 8.60 8.57 -15.14
N THR A 27 7.58 9.06 -14.44
CA THR A 27 7.30 10.49 -14.24
C THR A 27 7.82 11.01 -12.90
N GLY A 28 8.47 10.15 -12.11
CA GLY A 28 8.98 10.47 -10.77
C GLY A 28 7.92 10.46 -9.68
N GLN A 29 6.71 9.94 -9.95
CA GLN A 29 5.62 9.89 -8.97
C GLN A 29 5.42 8.47 -8.43
N PRO A 30 5.04 8.30 -7.16
CA PRO A 30 4.72 6.98 -6.65
C PRO A 30 3.55 6.38 -7.43
N ALA A 31 3.59 5.07 -7.67
CA ALA A 31 2.53 4.32 -8.33
C ALA A 31 2.20 3.08 -7.51
N LEU A 32 0.91 2.86 -7.25
CA LEU A 32 0.41 1.73 -6.48
C LEU A 32 -0.72 1.06 -7.26
N ARG A 33 -0.55 -0.23 -7.59
CA ARG A 33 -1.59 -1.08 -8.14
C ARG A 33 -2.14 -1.99 -7.03
N VAL A 34 -3.45 -2.08 -6.92
CA VAL A 34 -4.18 -2.89 -5.95
C VAL A 34 -5.28 -3.64 -6.70
N GLY A 35 -5.07 -4.92 -6.99
CA GLY A 35 -5.89 -5.68 -7.93
C GLY A 35 -5.94 -5.01 -9.31
N ASP A 36 -7.14 -4.60 -9.72
CA ASP A 36 -7.41 -3.91 -10.99
C ASP A 36 -7.30 -2.37 -10.90
N HIS A 37 -7.11 -1.82 -9.69
CA HIS A 37 -7.01 -0.37 -9.50
C HIS A 37 -5.57 0.10 -9.59
N LEU A 38 -5.34 1.22 -10.26
CA LEU A 38 -4.04 1.90 -10.34
C LEU A 38 -4.17 3.31 -9.78
N PHE A 39 -3.29 3.65 -8.84
CA PHE A 39 -3.21 4.95 -8.19
C PHE A 39 -1.84 5.58 -8.45
N ARG A 40 -1.79 6.90 -8.62
CA ARG A 40 -0.54 7.63 -8.86
C ARG A 40 -0.46 8.93 -8.05
N GLY A 41 0.75 9.30 -7.67
CA GLY A 41 1.04 10.62 -7.10
C GLY A 41 0.11 10.98 -5.93
N ALA A 42 -0.68 12.03 -6.10
CA ALA A 42 -1.56 12.57 -5.07
C ALA A 42 -2.74 11.65 -4.68
N GLU A 43 -3.03 10.61 -5.47
CA GLU A 43 -4.02 9.59 -5.09
C GLU A 43 -3.51 8.69 -3.96
N ILE A 44 -2.20 8.65 -3.75
CA ILE A 44 -1.52 7.85 -2.73
C ILE A 44 -1.14 8.77 -1.58
N ARG A 45 -1.82 8.63 -0.45
CA ARG A 45 -1.43 9.32 0.78
C ARG A 45 -0.32 8.52 1.47
N ALA A 46 0.91 9.00 1.37
CA ALA A 46 2.06 8.44 2.08
C ALA A 46 2.30 9.15 3.43
N VAL A 47 2.47 8.37 4.49
CA VAL A 47 2.83 8.86 5.83
C VAL A 47 3.98 8.02 6.36
N GLU A 48 5.13 8.64 6.62
CA GLU A 48 6.27 7.98 7.26
C GLU A 48 6.03 7.81 8.76
N GLY A 49 6.47 6.68 9.32
CA GLY A 49 6.39 6.37 10.74
C GLY A 49 7.38 5.28 11.15
N GLU A 50 7.31 4.86 12.41
CA GLU A 50 8.26 3.90 12.99
C GLU A 50 8.22 2.51 12.34
N LEU A 51 7.09 2.14 11.75
CA LEU A 51 6.89 0.87 11.04
C LEU A 51 7.34 0.92 9.57
N GLY A 52 7.81 2.07 9.09
CA GLY A 52 8.07 2.36 7.69
C GLY A 52 7.07 3.37 7.11
N THR A 53 6.77 3.25 5.81
CA THR A 53 5.84 4.14 5.12
C THR A 53 4.45 3.51 5.05
N GLN A 54 3.45 4.22 5.54
CA GLN A 54 2.05 3.89 5.37
C GLN A 54 1.52 4.52 4.08
N LEU A 55 1.09 3.69 3.12
CA LEU A 55 0.48 4.14 1.87
C LEU A 55 -1.02 3.89 1.92
N THR A 56 -1.83 4.94 1.84
CA THR A 56 -3.30 4.83 1.86
C THR A 56 -3.91 5.33 0.54
N VAL A 57 -4.79 4.53 -0.06
CA VAL A 57 -5.58 4.86 -1.25
C VAL A 57 -7.07 4.60 -1.02
N THR A 58 -7.93 5.28 -1.77
CA THR A 58 -9.39 5.05 -1.72
C THR A 58 -9.80 4.08 -2.82
N LEU A 59 -10.28 2.89 -2.44
CA LEU A 59 -10.76 1.88 -3.39
C LEU A 59 -12.18 2.19 -3.87
N GLU A 60 -13.02 2.69 -2.97
CA GLU A 60 -14.44 2.93 -3.22
C GLU A 60 -14.93 4.08 -2.31
N SER A 61 -15.77 4.95 -2.85
CA SER A 61 -16.46 5.99 -2.07
C SER A 61 -17.90 6.08 -2.53
N ILE A 62 -18.83 5.55 -1.73
CA ILE A 62 -20.27 5.62 -1.96
C ILE A 62 -20.85 6.66 -1.00
N PRO A 63 -21.34 7.81 -1.49
CA PRO A 63 -21.95 8.85 -0.66
C PRO A 63 -23.03 8.28 0.26
N ASP A 64 -23.03 8.75 1.51
CA ASP A 64 -24.00 8.40 2.56
C ASP A 64 -24.09 6.90 2.92
N LEU A 65 -23.14 6.09 2.44
CA LEU A 65 -23.07 4.65 2.72
C LEU A 65 -21.72 4.25 3.31
N ARG A 66 -20.64 4.33 2.52
CA ARG A 66 -19.32 3.89 2.97
C ARG A 66 -18.18 4.45 2.12
N VAL A 67 -17.00 4.49 2.75
CA VAL A 67 -15.72 4.67 2.06
C VAL A 67 -14.85 3.46 2.37
N ARG A 68 -14.29 2.82 1.33
CA ARG A 68 -13.30 1.75 1.47
C ARG A 68 -11.93 2.27 1.07
N THR A 69 -10.96 2.13 1.98
CA THR A 69 -9.56 2.47 1.72
C THR A 69 -8.68 1.24 1.87
N PHE A 70 -7.63 1.14 1.07
CA PHE A 70 -6.54 0.19 1.28
C PHE A 70 -5.35 0.92 1.88
N THR A 71 -4.75 0.32 2.90
CA THR A 71 -3.51 0.81 3.52
C THR A 71 -2.44 -0.27 3.47
N LEU A 72 -1.27 0.04 2.92
CA LEU A 72 -0.10 -0.83 2.90
C LEU A 72 0.97 -0.29 3.84
N PHE A 73 1.55 -1.16 4.67
CA PHE A 73 2.70 -0.84 5.51
C PHE A 73 3.99 -1.30 4.83
N VAL A 74 4.74 -0.36 4.25
CA VAL A 74 5.98 -0.65 3.51
C VAL A 74 7.18 -0.42 4.42
N PRO A 75 7.92 -1.46 4.82
CA PRO A 75 9.12 -1.31 5.63
C PRO A 75 10.27 -0.73 4.80
N LEU A 76 11.28 -0.18 5.49
CA LEU A 76 12.56 0.11 4.83
C LEU A 76 13.27 -1.20 4.52
N VAL A 77 13.45 -1.51 3.24
CA VAL A 77 14.18 -2.69 2.78
C VAL A 77 15.46 -2.26 2.07
N GLN A 78 16.59 -2.81 2.52
CA GLN A 78 17.89 -2.60 1.89
C GLN A 78 18.25 -3.85 1.09
N VAL A 79 18.61 -3.68 -0.18
CA VAL A 79 19.04 -4.77 -1.06
C VAL A 79 20.39 -4.45 -1.67
N GLU A 80 21.16 -5.48 -2.01
CA GLU A 80 22.34 -5.30 -2.86
C GLU A 80 21.91 -4.82 -4.25
N GLN A 81 22.81 -4.14 -4.97
CA GLN A 81 22.60 -3.78 -6.37
C GLN A 81 22.27 -5.02 -7.22
N GLY A 82 21.11 -4.99 -7.88
CA GLY A 82 20.57 -6.12 -8.65
C GLY A 82 20.05 -7.29 -7.80
N GLY A 83 19.99 -7.11 -6.48
CA GLY A 83 19.44 -8.07 -5.53
C GLY A 83 17.94 -7.89 -5.29
N THR A 84 17.35 -8.96 -4.76
CA THR A 84 15.94 -9.04 -4.38
C THR A 84 15.87 -9.56 -2.95
N ALA A 85 14.99 -9.01 -2.13
CA ALA A 85 14.68 -9.50 -0.79
C ALA A 85 13.25 -10.04 -0.74
N GLU A 86 13.07 -11.21 -0.15
CA GLU A 86 11.74 -11.70 0.23
C GLU A 86 11.24 -10.95 1.45
N ILE A 87 9.99 -10.51 1.40
CA ILE A 87 9.36 -9.74 2.48
C ILE A 87 7.94 -10.20 2.74
N ASN A 88 7.49 -9.98 3.97
CA ASN A 88 6.11 -10.13 4.41
C ASN A 88 5.68 -8.82 5.04
N VAL A 89 4.55 -8.28 4.62
CA VAL A 89 4.03 -6.98 5.05
C VAL A 89 2.54 -7.05 5.30
N LEU A 90 2.02 -6.04 6.01
CA LEU A 90 0.61 -5.92 6.31
C LEU A 90 -0.08 -4.98 5.32
N GLY A 91 -1.16 -5.45 4.71
CA GLY A 91 -2.20 -4.63 4.10
C GLY A 91 -3.42 -4.55 5.02
N VAL A 92 -4.19 -3.46 4.95
CA VAL A 92 -5.46 -3.34 5.68
C VAL A 92 -6.48 -2.69 4.76
N ILE A 93 -7.58 -3.39 4.48
CA ILE A 93 -8.77 -2.76 3.94
C ILE A 93 -9.57 -2.20 5.12
N THR A 94 -9.87 -0.91 5.06
CA THR A 94 -10.70 -0.23 6.05
C THR A 94 -12.02 0.17 5.41
N THR A 95 -13.14 -0.27 5.98
CA THR A 95 -14.47 0.22 5.61
C THR A 95 -14.91 1.24 6.66
N THR A 96 -15.07 2.49 6.24
CA THR A 96 -15.67 3.55 7.08
C THR A 96 -17.15 3.63 6.75
N HIS A 97 -18.00 3.34 7.72
CA HIS A 97 -19.45 3.42 7.54
C HIS A 97 -19.94 4.84 7.80
N SER A 98 -20.62 5.43 6.82
CA SER A 98 -21.31 6.70 6.99
C SER A 98 -22.80 6.46 7.03
N THR A 99 -23.51 7.13 7.94
CA THR A 99 -24.98 7.17 7.89
C THR A 99 -25.45 8.62 7.89
N LEU A 100 -26.59 8.88 7.23
CA LEU A 100 -27.23 10.20 7.23
C LEU A 100 -27.63 10.66 8.65
N ALA A 101 -27.80 9.71 9.58
CA ALA A 101 -28.25 9.96 10.95
C ALA A 101 -27.10 10.23 11.96
N GLY A 102 -25.85 10.26 11.50
CA GLY A 102 -24.65 10.40 12.34
C GLY A 102 -23.82 9.12 12.42
N PRO A 103 -22.71 9.12 13.18
CA PRO A 103 -21.87 7.94 13.32
C PRO A 103 -22.67 6.77 13.94
N PRO A 104 -22.48 5.53 13.45
CA PRO A 104 -23.18 4.38 14.01
C PRO A 104 -22.76 4.15 15.48
N LEU A 105 -23.64 3.54 16.29
CA LEU A 105 -23.25 3.08 17.63
C LEU A 105 -22.20 1.97 17.50
N GLY A 106 -21.05 2.14 18.15
CA GLY A 106 -19.95 1.16 18.11
C GLY A 106 -18.79 1.62 17.22
N GLN A 107 -18.13 0.68 16.55
CA GLN A 107 -17.00 1.00 15.67
C GLN A 107 -17.47 1.64 14.36
N GLU A 108 -16.98 2.84 14.06
CA GLU A 108 -17.23 3.51 12.78
C GLU A 108 -16.47 2.84 11.62
N LYS A 109 -15.30 2.28 11.94
CA LYS A 109 -14.39 1.64 10.98
C LYS A 109 -14.29 0.16 11.27
N THR A 110 -14.42 -0.65 10.23
CA THR A 110 -14.06 -2.07 10.26
C THR A 110 -12.74 -2.27 9.53
N TYR A 111 -11.99 -3.30 9.93
CA TYR A 111 -10.66 -3.59 9.40
C TYR A 111 -10.59 -5.03 8.93
N GLU A 112 -10.10 -5.22 7.72
CA GLU A 112 -9.81 -6.51 7.11
C GLU A 112 -8.29 -6.55 6.85
N PRO A 113 -7.50 -7.19 7.73
CA PRO A 113 -6.06 -7.33 7.54
C PRO A 113 -5.76 -8.33 6.42
N LEU A 114 -4.72 -8.04 5.65
CA LEU A 114 -4.20 -8.87 4.57
C LEU A 114 -2.72 -9.11 4.80
N ASP A 115 -2.34 -10.37 5.00
CA ASP A 115 -0.94 -10.78 5.02
C ASP A 115 -0.45 -10.86 3.57
N LEU A 116 0.50 -9.99 3.22
CA LEU A 116 1.03 -9.87 1.87
C LEU A 116 2.49 -10.35 1.86
N ALA A 117 2.77 -11.35 1.02
CA ALA A 117 4.12 -11.88 0.82
C ALA A 117 4.62 -11.53 -0.57
N GLY A 118 5.93 -11.38 -0.73
CA GLY A 118 6.51 -11.16 -2.05
C GLY A 118 7.93 -10.65 -1.99
N THR A 119 8.26 -9.74 -2.91
CA THR A 119 9.64 -9.29 -3.12
C THR A 119 9.78 -7.77 -3.12
N ALA A 120 10.94 -7.33 -2.65
CA ALA A 120 11.41 -5.95 -2.73
C ALA A 120 12.74 -5.91 -3.49
N GLN A 121 12.86 -4.99 -4.44
CA GLN A 121 14.04 -4.84 -5.28
C GLN A 121 14.26 -3.37 -5.68
N VAL A 122 15.44 -3.10 -6.23
CA VAL A 122 15.75 -1.80 -6.85
C VAL A 122 15.38 -1.88 -8.32
N THR A 123 14.56 -0.94 -8.78
CA THR A 123 14.27 -0.78 -10.20
C THR A 123 15.55 -0.41 -10.93
N HIS A 124 15.92 -1.14 -11.99
CA HIS A 124 17.04 -0.76 -12.84
C HIS A 124 16.67 0.51 -13.61
N SER A 125 17.34 1.62 -13.29
CA SER A 125 17.41 2.84 -14.11
C SER A 125 18.54 2.75 -15.13
#